data_AF-A0A2V9QYK6-F1
#
_entry.id   AF-A0A2V9QYK6-F1
#
_cell.length_a   1.000
_cell.length_b   1.000
_cell.length_c   1.000
_cell.angle_alpha   90.00
_cell.angle_beta   90.00
_cell.angle_gamma   90.00
#
_symmetry.space_group_name_H-M   'P 1'
#
loop_
_entity.id
_entity.type
_entity.pdbx_description
1 polymer ?
#
loop_
_entity_poly.entity_id
_entity_poly.type
_entity_poly.pdbx_seq_one_letter_code
_entity_poly.pdbx_strand_id
1 'polypeptide(L)' 'MGIQLNNVVNAVVYAAIGIVIFAGAFLIIDKVTPYNLWKEIVQEHNTALAILLGAMSLGICIIIASAVH' A
#
# COMPACT_ATOMS: atom_id res chain seq x y z
N MET A 1 -5.67 28.26 21.17
CA MET A 1 -5.36 27.33 20.06
C MET A 1 -4.82 26.03 20.66
N GLY A 2 -5.64 25.30 21.41
CA GLY A 2 -5.21 24.01 21.97
C GLY A 2 -5.28 22.95 20.88
N ILE A 3 -4.29 22.08 20.81
CA ILE A 3 -4.34 20.92 19.92
C ILE A 3 -5.60 20.14 20.29
N GLN A 4 -6.56 20.07 19.35
CA GLN A 4 -7.70 19.18 19.47
C GLN A 4 -7.14 17.76 19.38
N LEU A 5 -6.77 17.18 20.53
CA LEU A 5 -6.17 15.84 20.62
C LEU A 5 -7.04 14.81 19.87
N ASN A 6 -8.35 15.04 19.84
CA ASN A 6 -9.33 14.27 19.08
C ASN A 6 -9.05 14.23 17.57
N ASN A 7 -8.60 15.34 16.97
CA ASN A 7 -8.30 15.41 15.55
C ASN A 7 -6.99 14.67 15.22
N VAL A 8 -6.00 14.76 16.10
CA VAL A 8 -4.72 14.04 15.93
C VAL A 8 -4.95 12.54 16.07
N VAL A 9 -5.74 12.12 17.07
CA VAL A 9 -6.12 10.71 17.25
C VAL A 9 -6.88 10.19 16.04
N ASN A 10 -7.88 10.92 15.53
CA ASN A 10 -8.58 10.52 14.31
C ASN A 10 -7.64 10.40 13.11
N ALA A 11 -6.74 11.37 12.89
CA ALA A 11 -5.78 11.33 11.78
C ALA A 11 -4.86 10.10 11.86
N VAL A 12 -4.37 9.76 13.06
CA VAL A 12 -3.55 8.56 13.28
C VAL A 12 -4.34 7.28 13.04
N VAL A 13 -5.60 7.22 13.49
CA VAL A 13 -6.48 6.06 13.28
C VAL A 13 -6.75 5.84 11.79
N TYR A 14 -7.09 6.89 11.03
CA TYR A 14 -7.30 6.77 9.58
C TYR A 14 -6.02 6.40 8.83
N ALA A 15 -4.86 6.95 9.22
CA ALA A 15 -3.58 6.56 8.65
C ALA A 15 -3.27 5.09 8.91
N ALA A 16 -3.52 4.59 10.14
CA ALA A 16 -3.33 3.20 10.49
C ALA A 16 -4.26 2.26 9.69
N ILE A 17 -5.53 2.64 9.53
CA ILE A 17 -6.50 1.90 8.70
C ILE A 17 -5.99 1.83 7.25
N GLY A 18 -5.51 2.94 6.69
CA GLY A 18 -4.92 2.98 5.35
C GLY A 18 -3.75 2.00 5.19
N ILE A 19 -2.83 1.96 6.16
CA ILE A 19 -1.69 1.03 6.15
C ILE A 19 -2.16 -0.43 6.18
N VAL A 20 -3.17 -0.75 6.99
CA VAL A 20 -3.73 -2.10 7.07
C VAL A 20 -4.38 -2.51 5.74
N ILE A 21 -5.14 -1.61 5.12
CA ILE A 21 -5.75 -1.85 3.80
C ILE A 21 -4.68 -2.04 2.73
N PHE A 22 -3.64 -1.21 2.73
CA PHE A 22 -2.51 -1.33 1.81
C PHE A 22 -1.81 -2.68 1.96
N ALA A 23 -1.50 -3.11 3.19
CA ALA A 23 -0.89 -4.40 3.46
C ALA A 23 -1.79 -5.56 3.01
N GLY A 24 -3.10 -5.48 3.28
CA GLY A 24 -4.08 -6.46 2.81
C GLY A 24 -4.13 -6.55 1.28
N ALA A 25 -4.15 -5.42 0.58
CA ALA A 25 -4.12 -5.36 -0.88
C ALA A 25 -2.82 -5.94 -1.44
N PHE A 26 -1.67 -5.69 -0.80
CA PHE A 26 -0.38 -6.25 -1.19
C PHE A 26 -0.38 -7.78 -1.07
N LEU A 27 -0.93 -8.34 0.01
CA LEU A 27 -1.10 -9.79 0.17
C LEU A 27 -2.05 -10.40 -0.88
N ILE A 28 -3.11 -9.68 -1.25
CA ILE A 28 -4.01 -10.11 -2.32
C ILE A 28 -3.27 -10.12 -3.66
N ILE A 29 -2.48 -9.09 -3.97
CA ILE A 29 -1.68 -9.02 -5.19
C ILE A 29 -0.65 -10.14 -5.24
N ASP A 30 0.06 -10.40 -4.15
CA ASP A 30 1.03 -11.50 -4.03
C ASP A 30 0.36 -12.86 -4.29
N LYS A 31 -0.87 -13.04 -3.80
CA LYS A 31 -1.65 -14.26 -4.05
C LYS A 31 -2.22 -14.35 -5.47
N VAL A 32 -2.65 -13.23 -6.05
CA VAL A 32 -3.18 -13.14 -7.43
C VAL A 32 -2.06 -13.28 -8.45
N THR A 33 -0.82 -12.97 -8.08
CA THR A 33 0.37 -13.11 -8.90
C THR A 33 1.05 -14.43 -8.51
N PRO A 34 0.70 -15.59 -9.10
CA PRO A 34 1.29 -16.90 -8.79
C PRO A 34 2.77 -17.04 -9.22
N TYR A 35 3.43 -15.92 -9.50
CA TYR A 35 4.86 -15.84 -9.74
C TYR A 35 5.56 -15.56 -8.41
N ASN A 36 6.71 -16.20 -8.16
CA ASN A 36 7.54 -15.83 -7.03
C ASN A 36 8.10 -14.43 -7.29
N LEU A 37 7.39 -13.37 -6.89
CA LEU A 37 7.80 -11.97 -7.06
C LEU A 37 9.23 -11.76 -6.55
N TRP A 38 9.57 -12.36 -5.42
CA TRP A 38 10.92 -12.36 -4.88
C TRP A 38 11.95 -12.98 -5.81
N LYS A 39 11.63 -14.10 -6.46
CA LYS A 39 12.54 -14.79 -7.37
C LYS A 39 12.69 -14.00 -8.68
N GLU A 40 11.59 -13.51 -9.23
CA GLU A 40 11.62 -12.78 -10.50
C GLU A 40 12.26 -11.39 -10.37
N ILE A 41 12.00 -10.68 -9.27
CA ILE A 41 12.53 -9.33 -9.05
C ILE A 41 13.99 -9.39 -8.59
N VAL A 42 14.35 -10.31 -7.68
CA VAL A 42 15.69 -10.37 -7.06
C VAL A 42 16.65 -11.29 -7.83
N GLN A 43 16.20 -12.43 -8.36
CA GLN A 43 17.09 -13.35 -9.11
C GLN A 43 17.08 -13.09 -10.62
N GLU A 44 15.90 -12.94 -11.23
CA GLU A 44 15.78 -12.72 -12.69
C GLU A 44 15.92 -11.23 -13.09
N HIS A 45 16.01 -10.31 -12.10
CA HIS A 45 16.11 -8.87 -12.35
C HIS A 45 14.98 -8.33 -13.25
N ASN A 46 13.78 -8.89 -13.13
CA ASN A 46 12.64 -8.51 -13.95
C ASN A 46 12.09 -7.14 -13.52
N THR A 47 12.63 -6.09 -14.13
CA THR A 47 12.25 -4.70 -13.89
C THR A 47 10.80 -4.43 -14.28
N ALA A 48 10.23 -5.14 -15.25
CA ALA A 48 8.83 -4.98 -15.64
C ALA A 48 7.88 -5.33 -14.49
N LEU A 49 8.14 -6.42 -13.76
CA LEU A 49 7.35 -6.78 -12.57
C LEU A 49 7.58 -5.83 -11.41
N ALA A 50 8.81 -5.36 -11.20
CA ALA A 50 9.10 -4.37 -10.16
C ALA A 50 8.34 -3.04 -10.42
N ILE A 51 8.32 -2.58 -11.67
CA ILE A 51 7.59 -1.38 -12.09
C ILE A 51 6.08 -1.62 -11.97
N LEU A 52 5.57 -2.79 -12.37
CA LEU A 52 4.15 -3.13 -12.23
C LEU A 52 3.71 -3.12 -10.76
N LEU A 53 4.47 -3.76 -9.88
CA LEU A 53 4.20 -3.79 -8.45
C LEU A 53 4.31 -2.38 -7.82
N GLY A 54 5.29 -1.59 -8.26
CA GLY A 54 5.43 -0.19 -7.88
C GLY A 54 4.24 0.67 -8.32
N ALA A 55 3.76 0.50 -9.56
CA ALA A 55 2.61 1.21 -10.09
C ALA A 55 1.30 0.82 -9.39
N MET A 56 1.11 -0.48 -9.11
CA MET A 56 -0.05 -0.96 -8.35
C MET A 56 -0.04 -0.41 -6.92
N SER A 57 1.12 -0.44 -6.24
CA SER A 57 1.24 0.10 -4.88
C SER A 57 0.96 1.61 -4.84
N LEU A 58 1.47 2.38 -5.81
CA LEU A 58 1.13 3.80 -5.97
C LEU A 58 -0.37 4.03 -6.18
N GLY A 59 -1.02 3.24 -7.04
CA GLY A 59 -2.46 3.33 -7.28
C GLY A 59 -3.28 3.09 -6.01
N ILE A 60 -2.91 2.08 -5.22
CA ILE A 60 -3.57 1.79 -3.93
C ILE A 60 -3.38 2.95 -2.94
N CYS A 61 -2.16 3.48 -2.83
CA CYS A 61 -1.88 4.64 -1.97
C CYS A 61 -2.76 5.85 -2.35
N ILE A 62 -2.97 6.10 -3.65
CA ILE A 62 -3.83 7.19 -4.13
C ILE A 62 -5.29 6.95 -3.75
N ILE A 63 -5.82 5.73 -3.96
CA ILE A 63 -7.20 5.39 -3.58
C ILE A 63 -7.42 5.59 -2.08
N ILE A 64 -6.47 5.14 -1.25
CA ILE A 64 -6.53 5.32 0.20
C ILE A 64 -6.48 6.81 0.56
N ALA A 65 -5.58 7.58 -0.06
CA ALA A 65 -5.48 9.02 0.18
C ALA A 65 -6.78 9.75 -0.19
N SER A 66 -7.44 9.37 -1.28
CA SER A 66 -8.74 9.91 -1.67
C SER A 66 -9.89 9.49 -0.73
N ALA A 67 -9.80 8.31 -0.11
CA ALA A 67 -10.82 7.82 0.82
C ALA A 67 -10.68 8.40 2.25
N VAL A 68 -9.49 8.85 2.63
CA VAL A 68 -9.18 9.44 3.94
C VAL A 68 -9.35 10.96 3.96
N HIS A 69 -9.58 11.59 2.78
CA HIS A 69 -9.94 13.00 2.65
C HIS A 69 -11.41 13.24 3.03
#